data_AF-A0A8B3TCK8-F1
#
_entry.id   AF-A0A8B3TCK8-F1
#
_cell.length_a   1.000
_cell.length_b   1.000
_cell.length_c   1.000
_cell.angle_alpha   90.00
_cell.angle_beta   90.00
_cell.angle_gamma   90.00
#
_symmetry.space_group_name_H-M   'P 1'
#
loop_
_entity.id
_entity.type
_entity.pdbx_description
1 polymer ?
#
loop_
_entity_poly.entity_id
_entity_poly.type
_entity_poly.pdbx_seq_one_letter_code
_entity_poly.pdbx_strand_id
1 'polypeptide(L)'
;MGATTEKTEQAYSDFVDSFRLSVNQAISESNSEDEIADIALNKFSHLFGGSVIYIPRGDSRSRNSRNNLIRKEFTGNNAMELARKYGVSYQWICKIVKRKEG
;
A
#
# COMPACT_ATOMS: atom_id res chain seq x y z
N MET A 1 -2.90 19.19 5.22
CA MET A 1 -2.92 18.59 3.85
C MET A 1 -3.42 17.13 3.83
N GLY A 2 -4.67 16.84 4.24
CA GLY A 2 -5.14 15.46 4.49
C GLY A 2 -5.81 14.73 3.31
N ALA A 3 -6.62 15.44 2.52
CA ALA A 3 -7.51 14.81 1.52
C ALA A 3 -6.79 14.20 0.30
N THR A 4 -5.59 14.69 -0.03
CA THR A 4 -4.85 14.23 -1.22
C THR A 4 -4.15 12.89 -0.97
N THR A 5 -3.60 12.69 0.23
CA THR A 5 -2.89 11.46 0.61
C THR A 5 -3.85 10.27 0.73
N GLU A 6 -5.02 10.50 1.31
CA GLU A 6 -6.06 9.48 1.49
C GLU A 6 -6.61 8.99 0.15
N LYS A 7 -6.86 9.90 -0.81
CA LYS A 7 -7.27 9.56 -2.17
C LYS A 7 -6.20 8.75 -2.92
N THR A 8 -4.91 9.05 -2.72
CA THR A 8 -3.82 8.26 -3.33
C THR A 8 -3.65 6.88 -2.72
N GLU A 9 -3.91 6.72 -1.42
CA GLU A 9 -3.87 5.40 -0.76
C GLU A 9 -5.03 4.51 -1.23
N GLN A 10 -6.24 5.08 -1.37
CA GLN A 10 -7.41 4.36 -1.88
C GLN A 10 -7.21 3.90 -3.33
N ALA A 11 -6.81 4.80 -4.23
CA ALA A 11 -6.59 4.46 -5.64
C ALA A 11 -5.55 3.34 -5.83
N TYR A 12 -4.55 3.28 -4.94
CA TYR A 12 -3.55 2.22 -4.97
C TYR A 12 -4.05 0.90 -4.36
N SER A 13 -4.94 0.95 -3.37
CA SER A 13 -5.66 -0.24 -2.89
C SER A 13 -6.50 -0.83 -4.02
N ASP A 14 -7.31 0.01 -4.67
CA ASP A 14 -8.20 -0.40 -5.77
C ASP A 14 -7.40 -1.04 -6.92
N PHE A 15 -6.22 -0.49 -7.23
CA PHE A 15 -5.28 -1.09 -8.18
C PHE A 15 -4.84 -2.50 -7.79
N VAL A 16 -4.44 -2.71 -6.52
CA VAL A 16 -3.99 -4.03 -6.04
C VAL A 16 -5.12 -5.03 -6.08
N ASP A 17 -6.30 -4.63 -5.65
CA ASP A 17 -7.47 -5.51 -5.60
C ASP A 17 -7.89 -5.91 -7.02
N SER A 18 -7.89 -4.96 -7.96
CA SER A 18 -8.15 -5.23 -9.38
C SER A 18 -7.11 -6.16 -10.00
N PHE A 19 -5.82 -5.93 -9.70
CA PHE A 19 -4.74 -6.79 -10.20
C PHE A 19 -4.85 -8.21 -9.63
N ARG A 20 -5.06 -8.33 -8.31
CA ARG A 20 -5.24 -9.63 -7.66
C ARG A 20 -6.45 -10.40 -8.21
N LEU A 21 -7.56 -9.70 -8.44
CA LEU A 21 -8.76 -10.30 -9.03
C LEU A 21 -8.48 -10.84 -10.43
N SER A 22 -7.79 -10.07 -11.28
CA SER A 22 -7.45 -10.48 -12.64
C SER A 22 -6.56 -11.72 -12.68
N VAL A 23 -5.57 -11.81 -11.79
CA VAL A 23 -4.66 -12.96 -11.68
C VAL A 23 -5.41 -14.21 -11.20
N ASN A 24 -6.25 -14.07 -10.17
CA ASN A 24 -7.03 -15.22 -9.66
C ASN A 24 -7.98 -15.79 -10.72
N GLN A 25 -8.61 -14.93 -11.52
CA GLN A 25 -9.47 -15.37 -12.61
C GLN A 25 -8.66 -16.09 -13.70
N ALA A 26 -7.51 -15.53 -14.09
CA ALA A 26 -6.65 -16.15 -15.08
C ALA A 26 -6.16 -17.56 -14.67
N ILE A 27 -5.73 -17.71 -13.41
CA ILE A 27 -5.31 -19.01 -12.85
C ILE A 27 -6.48 -20.01 -12.78
N SER A 28 -7.73 -19.53 -12.62
CA SER A 28 -8.90 -20.41 -12.67
C SER A 28 -9.28 -20.85 -14.09
N GLU A 29 -8.80 -20.13 -15.10
CA GLU A 29 -9.14 -20.35 -16.52
C GLU A 29 -8.06 -21.14 -17.28
N SER A 30 -6.79 -21.04 -16.89
CA SER A 30 -5.68 -21.78 -17.51
C SER A 30 -4.61 -22.21 -16.50
N ASN A 31 -3.88 -23.27 -16.85
CA ASN A 31 -2.68 -23.73 -16.14
C ASN A 31 -1.38 -23.44 -16.92
N SER A 32 -1.47 -22.83 -18.10
CA SER A 32 -0.32 -22.40 -18.90
C SER A 32 0.14 -21.01 -18.44
N GLU A 33 1.41 -20.86 -18.08
CA GLU A 33 1.95 -19.58 -17.57
C GLU A 33 1.76 -18.43 -18.57
N ASP A 34 1.98 -18.69 -19.87
CA ASP A 34 1.82 -17.70 -20.94
C ASP A 34 0.36 -17.26 -21.09
N GLU A 35 -0.58 -18.22 -21.09
CA GLU A 35 -2.01 -17.89 -21.18
C GLU A 35 -2.51 -17.17 -19.94
N ILE A 36 -2.05 -17.58 -18.75
CA ILE A 36 -2.39 -16.90 -17.49
C ILE A 36 -1.97 -15.44 -17.56
N ALA A 37 -0.76 -15.15 -18.06
CA ALA A 37 -0.26 -13.79 -18.18
C ALA A 37 -1.14 -12.94 -19.12
N ASP A 38 -1.47 -13.47 -20.30
CA ASP A 38 -2.31 -12.77 -21.29
C ASP A 38 -3.73 -12.53 -20.78
N ILE A 39 -4.36 -13.55 -20.18
CA ILE A 39 -5.71 -13.46 -19.62
C ILE A 39 -5.74 -12.46 -18.46
N ALA A 40 -4.77 -12.53 -17.54
CA ALA A 40 -4.67 -11.62 -16.41
C ALA A 40 -4.50 -10.17 -16.88
N LEU A 41 -3.60 -9.93 -17.84
CA LEU A 41 -3.36 -8.59 -18.36
C LEU A 41 -4.59 -8.02 -19.07
N ASN A 42 -5.27 -8.84 -19.88
CA ASN A 42 -6.50 -8.44 -20.56
C ASN A 42 -7.59 -8.07 -19.55
N LYS A 43 -7.87 -8.92 -18.56
CA LYS A 43 -8.87 -8.65 -17.52
C LYS A 43 -8.51 -7.43 -16.68
N PHE A 44 -7.24 -7.30 -16.29
CA PHE A 44 -6.77 -6.13 -15.55
C PHE A 44 -7.01 -4.84 -16.33
N SER A 45 -6.75 -4.83 -17.64
CA SER A 45 -6.99 -3.67 -18.49
C SER A 45 -8.46 -3.24 -18.57
N HIS A 46 -9.41 -4.18 -18.43
CA HIS A 46 -10.84 -3.85 -18.36
C HIS A 46 -11.24 -3.28 -17.00
N LEU A 47 -10.60 -3.73 -15.93
CA LEU A 47 -10.90 -3.29 -14.55
C LEU A 47 -10.25 -1.95 -14.20
N PHE A 48 -9.05 -1.70 -14.70
CA PHE A 48 -8.22 -0.56 -14.28
C PHE A 48 -7.69 0.29 -15.46
N GLY A 49 -8.05 -0.04 -16.70
CA GLY A 49 -7.67 0.72 -17.88
C GLY A 49 -8.15 2.17 -17.83
N GLY A 50 -7.36 3.08 -18.39
CA GLY A 50 -7.66 4.52 -18.41
C GLY A 50 -7.31 5.27 -17.12
N SER A 51 -6.92 4.56 -16.05
CA SER A 51 -6.48 5.18 -14.80
C SER A 51 -4.97 5.42 -14.78
N VAL A 52 -4.55 6.58 -14.26
CA VAL A 52 -3.13 6.89 -14.01
C VAL A 52 -2.78 6.52 -12.57
N ILE A 53 -1.88 5.56 -12.39
CA ILE A 53 -1.38 5.20 -11.07
C ILE A 53 0.11 5.48 -10.90
N TYR A 54 0.45 6.10 -9.78
CA TYR A 54 1.82 6.24 -9.33
C TYR A 54 2.25 4.99 -8.56
N ILE A 55 3.19 4.23 -9.11
CA ILE A 55 3.87 3.12 -8.43
C ILE A 55 5.21 3.64 -7.89
N PRO A 56 5.33 3.90 -6.59
CA PRO A 56 6.59 4.42 -6.04
C PRO A 56 7.71 3.36 -6.10
N ARG A 57 8.94 3.80 -6.38
CA ARG A 57 10.12 2.92 -6.34
C ARG A 57 10.40 2.45 -4.90
N GLY A 58 10.42 1.13 -4.73
CA GLY A 58 10.80 0.46 -3.48
C GLY A 58 9.70 0.49 -2.42
N ASP A 59 10.07 0.14 -1.19
CA ASP A 59 9.16 -0.20 -0.10
C ASP A 59 8.52 1.03 0.60
N SER A 60 8.26 2.10 -0.15
CA SER A 60 7.52 3.28 0.36
C SER A 60 6.14 2.92 0.88
N ARG A 61 5.54 1.84 0.38
CA ARG A 61 4.26 1.31 0.83
C ARG A 61 4.35 0.69 2.23
N SER A 62 5.38 -0.11 2.52
CA SER A 62 5.59 -0.59 3.90
C SER A 62 5.92 0.57 4.84
N ARG A 63 6.69 1.56 4.38
CA ARG A 63 7.03 2.74 5.18
C ARG A 63 5.80 3.58 5.52
N ASN A 64 4.90 3.85 4.57
CA ASN A 64 3.67 4.60 4.86
C ASN A 64 2.68 3.80 5.71
N SER A 65 2.45 2.52 5.38
CA SER A 65 1.57 1.67 6.18
C SER A 65 2.05 1.52 7.63
N ARG A 66 3.35 1.23 7.83
CA ARG A 66 3.98 1.18 9.15
C ARG A 66 3.88 2.52 9.88
N ASN A 67 4.14 3.64 9.22
CA ASN A 67 4.04 4.96 9.83
C ASN A 67 2.60 5.30 10.23
N ASN A 68 1.60 4.87 9.44
CA ASN A 68 0.18 5.04 9.77
C ASN A 68 -0.22 4.19 10.97
N LEU A 69 0.25 2.94 11.04
CA LEU A 69 0.05 2.08 12.22
C LEU A 69 0.70 2.67 13.47
N ILE A 70 1.96 3.13 13.37
CA ILE A 70 2.67 3.80 14.47
C ILE A 70 1.87 5.00 14.99
N ARG A 71 1.25 5.80 14.11
CA ARG A 71 0.42 6.94 14.52
C ARG A 71 -0.89 6.51 15.19
N LYS A 72 -1.53 5.44 14.72
CA LYS A 72 -2.77 4.92 15.31
C LYS A 72 -2.53 4.31 16.69
N GLU A 73 -1.41 3.64 16.87
CA GLU A 73 -1.03 2.99 18.14
C GLU A 73 -0.33 3.93 19.13
N PHE A 74 -0.02 5.17 18.74
CA PHE A 74 0.67 6.10 19.63
C PHE A 74 -0.26 6.65 20.71
N THR A 75 0.06 6.38 21.96
CA THR A 75 -0.72 6.78 23.15
C THR A 75 -0.21 8.08 23.79
N GLY A 76 0.82 8.72 23.22
CA GLY A 76 1.44 9.92 23.76
C GLY A 76 2.73 9.66 24.54
N ASN A 77 2.88 8.47 25.16
CA ASN A 77 4.07 8.12 25.96
C ASN A 77 4.69 6.76 25.61
N ASN A 78 4.13 5.99 24.66
CA ASN A 78 4.62 4.66 24.28
C ASN A 78 5.66 4.65 23.14
N ALA A 79 6.34 5.75 22.85
CA ALA A 79 7.27 5.84 21.71
C ALA A 79 8.42 4.81 21.77
N MET A 80 8.89 4.47 22.96
CA MET A 80 9.96 3.47 23.14
C MET A 80 9.46 2.03 22.88
N GLU A 81 8.20 1.75 23.22
CA GLU A 81 7.56 0.46 22.94
C GLU A 81 7.35 0.28 21.43
N LEU A 82 6.83 1.30 20.76
CA LEU A 82 6.64 1.30 19.30
C LEU A 82 7.98 1.16 18.57
N ALA A 83 9.04 1.80 19.06
CA ALA A 83 10.38 1.66 18.49
C ALA A 83 10.85 0.19 18.46
N ARG A 84 10.62 -0.54 19.56
CA ARG A 84 10.92 -1.97 19.65
C ARG A 84 10.00 -2.80 18.76
N LYS A 85 8.69 -2.57 18.81
CA LYS A 85 7.67 -3.30 18.03
C LYS A 85 7.93 -3.23 16.52
N TYR A 86 8.34 -2.07 16.02
CA TYR A 86 8.50 -1.82 14.58
C TYR A 86 9.95 -1.84 14.09
N GLY A 87 10.91 -2.15 14.97
CA GLY A 87 12.33 -2.23 14.63
C GLY A 87 12.91 -0.90 14.11
N VAL A 88 12.53 0.22 14.72
CA VAL A 88 13.02 1.56 14.34
C VAL A 88 13.53 2.33 15.54
N SER A 89 14.33 3.37 15.32
CA SER A 89 14.84 4.18 16.42
C SER A 89 13.74 5.01 17.07
N TYR A 90 13.92 5.31 18.37
CA TYR A 90 13.06 6.22 19.12
C TYR A 90 12.89 7.57 18.42
N GLN A 91 13.99 8.15 17.93
CA GLN A 91 13.98 9.40 17.16
C GLN A 91 13.13 9.30 15.88
N TRP A 92 13.09 8.13 15.24
CA TRP A 92 12.27 7.90 14.06
C TRP A 92 10.78 7.85 14.41
N ILE A 93 10.41 7.18 15.51
CA ILE A 93 9.04 7.23 16.05
C ILE A 93 8.63 8.68 16.34
N CYS A 94 9.48 9.45 17.04
CA CYS A 94 9.22 10.87 17.31
C CYS A 94 8.98 11.68 16.02
N LYS A 95 9.77 11.44 14.96
CA LYS A 95 9.56 12.09 13.65
C LYS A 95 8.25 11.69 12.99
N ILE A 96 7.86 10.41 13.09
CA ILE A 96 6.62 9.89 12.50
C ILE A 96 5.39 10.53 13.18
N VAL A 97 5.37 10.59 14.51
CA VAL A 97 4.24 11.12 15.28
C VAL A 97 4.17 12.66 15.23
N LYS A 98 5.31 13.36 15.14
CA LYS A 98 5.36 14.84 15.01
C LYS A 98 4.88 15.36 13.65
N ARG A 99 4.89 14.55 12.58
CA ARG A 99 4.44 14.96 11.23
C ARG A 99 2.92 15.15 11.08
N LYS A 100 2.19 15.51 12.14
CA LYS A 100 0.74 15.76 12.12
C LYS A 100 0.34 17.21 12.42
N GLU A 101 1.28 18.14 12.36
CA GLU A 101 0.99 19.59 12.38
C GLU A 101 1.49 20.17 11.03
N GLY A 102 0.55 20.29 10.07
CA GLY A 102 0.75 20.70 8.67
C GLY A 102 -0.46 20.42 7.75
#